data_AF-A0A8T6PHU0-F1
#
_entry.id   AF-A0A8T6PHU0-F1
#
_cell.length_a   1.000
_cell.length_b   1.000
_cell.length_c   1.000
_cell.angle_alpha   90.00
_cell.angle_beta   90.00
_cell.angle_gamma   90.00
#
_symmetry.space_group_name_H-M   'P 1'
#
loop_
_entity.id
_entity.type
_entity.pdbx_description
1 polymer ?
#
loop_
_entity_poly.entity_id
_entity_poly.type
_entity_poly.pdbx_seq_one_letter_code
_entity_poly.pdbx_strand_id
1 'polypeptide(L)'
;MPTPELTRLVEQYDSEDPEERIEVCRQMRDLADPEAIQFLVLIYQEDSEEKVKKAAAEALGQYRAMQLEIEGKRRSSGRGMRRARTFLIVTLVVLVALNVMLVVAGGGSEEEGLTEEQRLANQIATSLNDVILDAQHMRGEIWAIQAGRKTPAEACRLELNRPEPVQLDETQAEAYPEISDFVSNPAGDYQFVMTGMPDVAYTPWDTVICAGTTPVGDTLNAELQATAERLGVILDAATQARENEVLAPATIDNPPTPTATPTPDVSDQRDLIDQLAANIDVRITAAQELQMQLQALDPAQQVSLAVCRIEFPQPPPVNFRGGDSEAHPEIYAFAISSESPFQTVQQDYQTVLDYWDEVVCPGRPLTTEDIDANVQQLTTVINALTDLRNNRLPELGDGYVPPPTTPQDNPAATPEPESATQ
;
A
#
# COMPACT_ATOMS: atom_id res chain seq x y z
N MET A 1 -0.52 -11.00 23.49
CA MET A 1 0.03 -10.92 24.87
C MET A 1 0.03 -12.35 25.36
N PRO A 2 1.18 -12.89 25.77
CA PRO A 2 1.29 -14.31 26.10
C PRO A 2 0.36 -14.65 27.25
N THR A 3 -0.27 -15.81 27.14
CA THR A 3 -1.09 -16.33 28.24
C THR A 3 -0.23 -16.52 29.49
N PRO A 4 -0.77 -16.33 30.71
CA PRO A 4 0.00 -16.52 31.94
C PRO A 4 0.64 -17.92 32.03
N GLU A 5 0.00 -18.91 31.43
CA GLU A 5 0.51 -20.28 31.31
C GLU A 5 1.73 -20.35 30.39
N LEU A 6 1.69 -19.71 29.21
CA LEU A 6 2.84 -19.61 28.32
C LEU A 6 4.01 -18.88 28.98
N THR A 7 3.75 -17.77 29.68
CA THR A 7 4.80 -17.03 30.41
C THR A 7 5.50 -17.92 31.45
N ARG A 8 4.74 -18.71 32.22
CA ARG A 8 5.31 -19.65 33.20
C ARG A 8 6.18 -20.72 32.52
N LEU A 9 5.77 -21.20 31.34
CA LEU A 9 6.53 -22.19 30.58
C LEU A 9 7.84 -21.61 30.03
N VAL A 10 7.82 -20.36 29.57
CA VAL A 10 9.03 -19.64 29.14
C VAL A 10 10.00 -19.50 30.31
N GLU A 11 9.53 -19.10 31.49
CA GLU A 11 10.38 -19.04 32.70
C GLU A 11 10.94 -20.41 33.11
N GLN A 12 10.16 -21.49 32.91
CA GLN A 12 10.60 -22.85 33.23
C GLN A 12 11.66 -23.39 32.23
N TYR A 13 11.73 -22.84 31.02
CA TYR A 13 12.70 -23.24 30.01
C TYR A 13 14.15 -22.87 30.39
N ASP A 14 14.35 -21.88 31.26
CA ASP A 14 15.68 -21.49 31.75
C ASP A 14 16.35 -22.54 32.68
N SER A 15 15.73 -23.70 32.88
CA SER A 15 16.32 -24.81 33.65
C SER A 15 17.57 -25.37 32.99
N GLU A 16 18.60 -25.68 33.79
CA GLU A 16 19.82 -26.36 33.33
C GLU A 16 19.54 -27.83 32.93
N ASP A 17 18.50 -28.46 33.49
CA ASP A 17 18.15 -29.86 33.22
C ASP A 17 17.49 -30.01 31.83
N PRO A 18 18.11 -30.73 30.88
CA PRO A 18 17.52 -30.94 29.57
C PRO A 18 16.19 -31.70 29.61
N GLU A 19 15.95 -32.56 30.61
CA GLU A 19 14.66 -33.27 30.71
C GLU A 19 13.52 -32.32 31.09
N GLU A 20 13.77 -31.30 31.91
CA GLU A 20 12.79 -30.25 32.22
C GLU A 20 12.50 -29.39 30.98
N ARG A 21 13.53 -29.01 30.20
CA ARG A 21 13.34 -28.25 28.94
C ARG A 21 12.57 -29.04 27.89
N ILE A 22 12.82 -30.34 27.76
CA ILE A 22 12.03 -31.23 26.88
C ILE A 22 10.55 -31.22 27.31
N GLU A 23 10.29 -31.28 28.62
CA GLU A 23 8.93 -31.28 29.15
C GLU A 23 8.23 -29.94 28.92
N VAL A 24 8.95 -28.82 28.99
CA VAL A 24 8.43 -27.50 28.61
C VAL A 24 7.99 -27.48 27.14
N CYS A 25 8.79 -28.01 26.21
CA CYS A 25 8.40 -28.11 24.79
C CYS A 25 7.09 -28.90 24.58
N ARG A 26 6.87 -29.97 25.37
CA ARG A 26 5.64 -30.76 25.33
C ARG A 26 4.46 -30.00 25.93
N GLN A 27 4.65 -29.28 27.03
CA GLN A 27 3.59 -28.47 27.63
C GLN A 27 3.20 -27.31 26.72
N MET A 28 4.16 -26.65 26.06
CA MET A 28 3.89 -25.59 25.07
C MET A 28 3.08 -26.11 23.88
N ARG A 29 3.32 -27.34 23.44
CA ARG A 29 2.51 -28.02 22.42
C ARG A 29 1.09 -28.28 22.90
N ASP A 30 0.93 -28.80 24.11
CA ASP A 30 -0.37 -29.18 24.66
C ASP A 30 -1.25 -27.97 24.99
N LEU A 31 -0.64 -26.81 25.24
CA LEU A 31 -1.32 -25.54 25.42
C LEU A 31 -2.07 -25.08 24.15
N ALA A 32 -1.61 -25.50 22.96
CA ALA A 32 -2.14 -25.12 21.65
C ALA A 32 -2.26 -23.58 21.45
N ASP A 33 -1.42 -22.80 22.14
CA ASP A 33 -1.31 -21.35 22.00
C ASP A 33 -0.46 -21.00 20.77
N PRO A 34 -1.01 -20.26 19.77
CA PRO A 34 -0.24 -19.86 18.59
C PRO A 34 1.02 -19.06 18.92
N GLU A 35 1.03 -18.28 20.03
CA GLU A 35 2.21 -17.50 20.44
C GLU A 35 3.37 -18.42 20.86
N ALA A 36 3.10 -19.67 21.28
CA ALA A 36 4.12 -20.65 21.63
C ALA A 36 4.97 -21.11 20.42
N ILE A 37 4.49 -20.91 19.19
CA ILE A 37 5.21 -21.31 17.97
C ILE A 37 6.54 -20.55 17.87
N GLN A 38 6.55 -19.24 18.14
CA GLN A 38 7.77 -18.44 18.04
C GLN A 38 8.85 -18.92 19.04
N PHE A 39 8.44 -19.22 20.27
CA PHE A 39 9.34 -19.78 21.29
C PHE A 39 9.87 -21.15 20.88
N LEU A 40 9.03 -22.05 20.37
CA LEU A 40 9.47 -23.37 19.92
C LEU A 40 10.45 -23.30 18.73
N VAL A 41 10.31 -22.32 17.84
CA VAL A 41 11.29 -22.07 16.76
C VAL A 41 12.64 -21.64 17.34
N LEU A 42 12.63 -20.71 18.30
CA LEU A 42 13.85 -20.26 18.98
C LEU A 42 14.57 -21.42 19.66
N ILE A 43 13.84 -22.24 20.42
CA ILE A 43 14.37 -23.45 21.08
C ILE A 43 14.98 -24.41 20.06
N TYR A 44 14.28 -24.66 18.94
CA TYR A 44 14.76 -25.53 17.87
C TYR A 44 16.05 -25.03 17.23
N GLN A 45 16.26 -23.72 17.14
CA GLN A 45 17.45 -23.13 16.54
C GLN A 45 18.61 -23.04 17.55
N GLU A 46 18.34 -22.59 18.76
CA GLU A 46 19.36 -22.11 19.70
C GLU A 46 19.73 -23.09 20.82
N ASP A 47 18.89 -24.07 21.18
CA ASP A 47 19.25 -25.01 22.27
C ASP A 47 20.51 -25.81 21.91
N SER A 48 21.36 -26.05 22.89
CA SER A 48 22.61 -26.79 22.72
C SER A 48 22.40 -28.31 22.70
N GLU A 49 21.31 -28.79 23.30
CA GLU A 49 21.01 -30.21 23.46
C GLU A 49 20.10 -30.72 22.34
N GLU A 50 20.62 -31.66 21.55
CA GLU A 50 19.93 -32.24 20.37
C GLU A 50 18.56 -32.84 20.71
N LYS A 51 18.40 -33.40 21.91
CA LYS A 51 17.12 -33.96 22.36
C LYS A 51 16.06 -32.88 22.58
N VAL A 52 16.44 -31.70 23.08
CA VAL A 52 15.53 -30.57 23.30
C VAL A 52 15.10 -30.01 21.94
N LYS A 53 16.04 -29.83 21.01
CA LYS A 53 15.75 -29.43 19.62
C LYS A 53 14.77 -30.38 18.95
N LYS A 54 14.99 -31.70 19.07
CA LYS A 54 14.07 -32.69 18.54
C LYS A 54 12.67 -32.58 19.15
N ALA A 55 12.55 -32.36 20.45
CA ALA A 55 11.26 -32.16 21.12
C ALA A 55 10.53 -30.90 20.62
N ALA A 56 11.26 -29.80 20.40
CA ALA A 56 10.70 -28.58 19.82
C ALA A 56 10.23 -28.79 18.37
N ALA A 57 11.01 -29.50 17.54
CA ALA A 57 10.62 -29.85 16.17
C ALA A 57 9.34 -30.71 16.14
N GLU A 58 9.22 -31.69 17.05
CA GLU A 58 8.01 -32.51 17.19
C GLU A 58 6.79 -31.67 17.59
N ALA A 59 6.96 -30.72 18.51
CA ALA A 59 5.90 -29.77 18.91
C ALA A 59 5.44 -28.90 17.73
N LEU A 60 6.37 -28.31 16.98
CA LEU A 60 6.08 -27.50 15.78
C LEU A 60 5.35 -28.32 14.70
N GLY A 61 5.75 -29.57 14.50
CA GLY A 61 5.07 -30.49 13.58
C GLY A 61 3.60 -30.72 13.94
N GLN A 62 3.27 -30.77 15.24
CA GLN A 62 1.89 -30.91 15.70
C GLN A 62 1.08 -29.63 15.52
N TYR A 63 1.65 -28.46 15.78
CA TYR A 63 1.00 -27.17 15.48
C TYR A 63 0.60 -27.07 14.00
N ARG A 64 1.49 -27.49 13.09
CA ARG A 64 1.18 -27.53 11.66
C ARG A 64 0.05 -28.49 11.32
N ALA A 65 0.01 -29.66 11.97
CA ALA A 65 -1.08 -30.62 11.78
C ALA A 65 -2.43 -30.05 12.27
N MET A 66 -2.45 -29.35 13.41
CA MET A 66 -3.65 -28.68 13.93
C MET A 66 -4.15 -27.57 12.99
N GLN A 67 -3.24 -26.75 12.45
CA GLN A 67 -3.59 -25.70 11.47
C GLN A 67 -4.21 -26.31 10.20
N LEU A 68 -3.61 -27.37 9.65
CA LEU A 68 -4.15 -28.06 8.48
C LEU A 68 -5.52 -28.69 8.75
N GLU A 69 -5.80 -29.15 9.97
CA GLU A 69 -7.13 -29.65 10.34
C GLU A 69 -8.19 -28.54 10.34
N ILE A 70 -7.85 -27.36 10.85
CA ILE A 70 -8.73 -26.18 10.85
C ILE A 70 -9.02 -25.75 9.41
N GLU A 71 -8.01 -25.71 8.55
CA GLU A 71 -8.16 -25.40 7.13
C GLU A 71 -8.97 -26.46 6.36
N GLY A 72 -8.74 -27.74 6.67
CA GLY A 72 -9.48 -28.86 6.10
C GLY A 72 -10.97 -28.84 6.47
N LYS A 73 -11.30 -28.49 7.71
CA LYS A 73 -12.69 -28.32 8.16
C LYS A 73 -13.38 -27.16 7.44
N ARG A 74 -12.69 -26.04 7.18
CA ARG A 74 -13.23 -24.90 6.42
C ARG A 74 -13.60 -25.28 4.98
N ARG A 75 -12.87 -26.19 4.33
CA ARG A 75 -13.21 -26.70 2.98
C ARG A 75 -14.40 -27.66 2.94
N SER A 76 -14.75 -28.32 4.05
CA SER A 76 -15.87 -29.29 4.08
C SER A 76 -17.27 -28.68 4.30
N SER A 77 -17.35 -27.37 4.62
CA SER A 77 -18.60 -26.61 4.82
C SER A 77 -19.40 -26.31 3.52
N GLY A 78 -18.86 -26.71 2.36
CA GLY A 78 -19.39 -26.38 1.02
C GLY A 78 -20.79 -26.90 0.64
N ARG A 79 -21.51 -27.60 1.54
CA ARG A 79 -22.88 -28.06 1.27
C ARG A 79 -23.97 -27.10 1.78
N GLY A 80 -23.66 -26.25 2.77
CA GLY A 80 -24.56 -25.18 3.23
C GLY A 80 -24.50 -23.90 2.38
N MET A 81 -23.34 -23.64 1.77
CA MET A 81 -23.06 -22.36 1.09
C MET A 81 -23.80 -22.18 -0.24
N ARG A 82 -24.28 -23.25 -0.87
CA ARG A 82 -25.13 -23.11 -2.08
C ARG A 82 -26.46 -22.43 -1.75
N ARG A 83 -27.06 -22.70 -0.58
CA ARG A 83 -28.31 -22.05 -0.16
C ARG A 83 -28.08 -20.61 0.26
N ALA A 84 -26.98 -20.34 0.97
CA ALA A 84 -26.59 -18.98 1.35
C ALA A 84 -26.25 -18.11 0.12
N ARG A 85 -25.58 -18.67 -0.89
CA ARG A 85 -25.28 -17.97 -2.14
C ARG A 85 -26.54 -17.66 -2.94
N THR A 86 -27.50 -18.58 -3.04
CA THR A 86 -28.79 -18.29 -3.68
C THR A 86 -29.55 -17.21 -2.90
N PHE A 87 -29.53 -17.27 -1.56
CA PHE A 87 -30.18 -16.25 -0.74
C PHE A 87 -29.53 -14.87 -0.93
N LEU A 88 -28.20 -14.78 -0.93
CA LEU A 88 -27.47 -13.53 -1.18
C LEU A 88 -27.74 -12.96 -2.56
N ILE A 89 -27.76 -13.79 -3.61
CA ILE A 89 -28.06 -13.33 -4.97
C ILE A 89 -29.50 -12.79 -5.04
N VAL A 90 -30.46 -13.47 -4.42
CA VAL A 90 -31.85 -13.00 -4.37
C VAL A 90 -31.95 -11.69 -3.59
N THR A 91 -31.32 -11.57 -2.43
CA THR A 91 -31.31 -10.35 -1.63
C THR A 91 -30.66 -9.18 -2.38
N LEU A 92 -29.55 -9.43 -3.09
CA LEU A 92 -28.88 -8.43 -3.92
C LEU A 92 -29.81 -7.94 -5.05
N VAL A 93 -30.47 -8.86 -5.76
CA VAL A 93 -31.42 -8.51 -6.82
C VAL A 93 -32.60 -7.70 -6.26
N VAL A 94 -33.09 -8.05 -5.07
CA VAL A 94 -34.17 -7.31 -4.40
C VAL A 94 -33.71 -5.91 -3.97
N LEU A 95 -32.49 -5.77 -3.44
CA LEU A 95 -31.91 -4.47 -3.09
C LEU A 95 -31.70 -3.57 -4.32
N VAL A 96 -31.19 -4.14 -5.42
CA VAL A 96 -31.05 -3.41 -6.69
C VAL A 96 -32.41 -2.99 -7.22
N ALA A 97 -33.41 -3.89 -7.20
CA ALA A 97 -34.76 -3.56 -7.64
C ALA A 97 -35.41 -2.49 -6.76
N LEU A 98 -35.21 -2.54 -5.44
CA LEU A 98 -35.68 -1.53 -4.49
C LEU A 98 -35.00 -0.18 -4.70
N ASN A 99 -33.69 -0.15 -4.96
CA ASN A 99 -32.98 1.08 -5.30
C ASN A 99 -33.49 1.67 -6.62
N VAL A 100 -33.69 0.84 -7.65
CA VAL A 100 -34.29 1.30 -8.91
C VAL A 100 -35.72 1.81 -8.69
N MET A 101 -36.50 1.16 -7.85
CA MET A 101 -37.85 1.63 -7.51
C MET A 101 -37.85 2.92 -6.70
N LEU A 102 -36.90 3.10 -5.77
CA LEU A 102 -36.71 4.34 -5.01
C LEU A 102 -36.28 5.50 -5.92
N VAL A 103 -35.40 5.23 -6.89
CA VAL A 103 -34.98 6.22 -7.90
C VAL A 103 -36.14 6.59 -8.82
N VAL A 104 -37.02 5.64 -9.18
CA VAL A 104 -38.17 5.89 -10.07
C VAL A 104 -39.38 6.48 -9.32
N ALA A 105 -39.58 6.13 -8.05
CA ALA A 105 -40.69 6.63 -7.22
C ALA A 105 -40.35 7.96 -6.52
N GLY A 106 -39.07 8.26 -6.31
CA GLY A 106 -38.55 9.56 -5.89
C GLY A 106 -38.48 10.57 -7.03
N GLY A 107 -39.51 10.60 -7.89
CA GLY A 107 -39.67 11.53 -9.01
C GLY A 107 -39.91 12.98 -8.55
N GLY A 108 -38.96 13.55 -7.81
CA GLY A 108 -38.63 14.96 -7.82
C GLY A 108 -37.39 15.10 -8.68
N SER A 109 -37.58 15.51 -9.93
CA SER A 109 -36.55 15.69 -10.94
C SER A 109 -35.68 16.91 -10.64
N GLU A 110 -34.81 16.79 -9.65
CA GLU A 110 -33.58 17.56 -9.58
C GLU A 110 -32.47 16.56 -9.88
N GLU A 111 -32.25 16.29 -11.18
CA GLU A 111 -30.93 15.87 -11.64
C GLU A 111 -29.96 16.96 -11.17
N GLU A 112 -29.39 16.80 -9.98
CA GLU A 112 -28.04 17.30 -9.73
C GLU A 112 -27.11 16.48 -10.63
N GLY A 113 -27.23 16.73 -11.94
CA GLY A 113 -26.25 16.30 -12.91
C GLY A 113 -24.93 16.89 -12.45
N LEU A 114 -23.90 16.03 -12.38
CA LEU A 114 -22.52 16.49 -12.20
C LEU A 114 -22.32 17.73 -13.05
N THR A 115 -21.81 18.79 -12.44
CA THR A 115 -21.49 20.01 -13.18
C THR A 115 -20.54 19.65 -14.32
N GLU A 116 -20.56 20.40 -15.41
CA GLU A 116 -19.69 20.14 -16.55
C GLU A 116 -18.21 20.08 -16.14
N GLU A 117 -17.81 20.95 -15.19
CA GLU A 117 -16.53 20.92 -14.47
C GLU A 117 -16.24 19.58 -13.79
N GLN A 118 -17.19 19.05 -13.00
CA GLN A 118 -17.03 17.74 -12.34
C GLN A 118 -16.95 16.60 -13.36
N ARG A 119 -17.65 16.68 -14.49
CA ARG A 119 -17.53 15.67 -15.55
C ARG A 119 -16.14 15.71 -16.17
N LEU A 120 -15.59 16.91 -16.37
CA LEU A 120 -14.26 17.10 -16.94
C LEU A 120 -13.15 16.63 -15.99
N ALA A 121 -13.21 17.02 -14.72
CA ALA A 121 -12.28 16.55 -13.69
C ALA A 121 -12.32 15.01 -13.54
N ASN A 122 -13.52 14.41 -13.56
CA ASN A 122 -13.65 12.95 -13.54
C ASN A 122 -13.06 12.28 -14.78
N GLN A 123 -13.15 12.91 -15.95
CA GLN A 123 -12.56 12.39 -17.18
C GLN A 123 -11.03 12.43 -17.12
N ILE A 124 -10.45 13.53 -16.62
CA ILE A 124 -9.00 13.70 -16.42
C ILE A 124 -8.48 12.66 -15.41
N ALA A 125 -9.14 12.54 -14.26
CA ALA A 125 -8.78 11.56 -13.24
C ALA A 125 -8.88 10.11 -13.76
N THR A 126 -9.89 9.80 -14.57
CA THR A 126 -10.03 8.48 -15.20
C THR A 126 -8.87 8.23 -16.17
N SER A 127 -8.56 9.20 -17.03
CA SER A 127 -7.45 9.10 -17.97
C SER A 127 -6.09 8.89 -17.26
N LEU A 128 -5.82 9.63 -16.19
CA LEU A 128 -4.61 9.46 -15.39
C LEU A 128 -4.54 8.09 -14.73
N ASN A 129 -5.65 7.60 -14.17
CA ASN A 129 -5.71 6.27 -13.57
C ASN A 129 -5.45 5.16 -14.60
N ASP A 130 -5.99 5.29 -15.81
CA ASP A 130 -5.73 4.34 -16.91
C ASP A 130 -4.25 4.32 -17.28
N VAL A 131 -3.58 5.47 -17.39
CA VAL A 131 -2.13 5.55 -17.63
C VAL A 131 -1.33 4.88 -16.51
N ILE A 132 -1.67 5.15 -15.25
CA ILE A 132 -1.01 4.54 -14.08
C ILE A 132 -1.14 3.02 -14.13
N LEU A 133 -2.34 2.50 -14.41
CA LEU A 133 -2.61 1.07 -14.48
C LEU A 133 -1.83 0.40 -15.62
N ASP A 134 -1.81 1.02 -16.80
CA ASP A 134 -1.04 0.56 -17.96
C ASP A 134 0.47 0.54 -17.67
N ALA A 135 0.99 1.62 -17.05
CA ALA A 135 2.39 1.72 -16.65
C ALA A 135 2.80 0.61 -15.66
N GLN A 136 1.97 0.36 -14.65
CA GLN A 136 2.21 -0.71 -13.67
C GLN A 136 2.16 -2.09 -14.32
N HIS A 137 1.19 -2.35 -15.20
CA HIS A 137 1.13 -3.60 -15.95
C HIS A 137 2.35 -3.80 -16.85
N MET A 138 2.76 -2.78 -17.61
CA MET A 138 3.98 -2.86 -18.43
C MET A 138 5.20 -3.17 -17.57
N ARG A 139 5.37 -2.48 -16.43
CA ARG A 139 6.50 -2.72 -15.52
C ARG A 139 6.52 -4.16 -14.99
N GLY A 140 5.37 -4.69 -14.57
CA GLY A 140 5.25 -6.08 -14.11
C GLY A 140 5.60 -7.10 -15.19
N GLU A 141 5.21 -6.82 -16.42
CA GLU A 141 5.51 -7.66 -17.58
C GLU A 141 6.98 -7.59 -18.01
N ILE A 142 7.59 -6.40 -18.01
CA ILE A 142 9.03 -6.21 -18.23
C ILE A 142 9.82 -7.05 -17.22
N TRP A 143 9.45 -6.96 -15.94
CA TRP A 143 10.08 -7.76 -14.89
C TRP A 143 9.91 -9.27 -15.13
N ALA A 144 8.72 -9.71 -15.56
CA ALA A 144 8.48 -11.10 -15.89
C ALA A 144 9.34 -11.59 -17.08
N ILE A 145 9.62 -10.73 -18.07
CA ILE A 145 10.54 -11.02 -19.18
C ILE A 145 11.97 -11.13 -18.66
N GLN A 146 12.45 -10.15 -17.88
CA GLN A 146 13.81 -10.13 -17.33
C GLN A 146 14.08 -11.35 -16.44
N ALA A 147 13.10 -11.77 -15.64
CA ALA A 147 13.17 -12.97 -14.80
C ALA A 147 13.04 -14.29 -15.60
N GLY A 148 12.89 -14.24 -16.93
CA GLY A 148 12.71 -15.42 -17.78
C GLY A 148 11.40 -16.18 -17.54
N ARG A 149 10.40 -15.55 -16.92
CA ARG A 149 9.09 -16.15 -16.62
C ARG A 149 8.13 -16.05 -17.80
N LYS A 150 8.32 -15.06 -18.66
CA LYS A 150 7.47 -14.79 -19.82
C LYS A 150 8.32 -14.43 -21.03
N THR A 151 7.91 -14.86 -22.21
CA THR A 151 8.55 -14.42 -23.45
C THR A 151 8.02 -13.04 -23.88
N PRO A 152 8.79 -12.21 -24.61
CA PRO A 152 8.29 -10.95 -25.15
C PRO A 152 7.00 -11.11 -25.98
N ALA A 153 6.89 -12.21 -26.74
CA ALA A 153 5.70 -12.51 -27.54
C ALA A 153 4.45 -12.81 -26.69
N GLU A 154 4.61 -13.38 -25.50
CA GLU A 154 3.51 -13.57 -24.56
C GLU A 154 3.15 -12.27 -23.85
N ALA A 155 4.14 -11.43 -23.51
CA ALA A 155 3.93 -10.11 -22.91
C ALA A 155 3.17 -9.18 -23.86
N CYS A 156 3.47 -9.24 -25.16
CA CYS A 156 2.80 -8.45 -26.19
C CYS A 156 1.27 -8.69 -26.29
N ARG A 157 0.75 -9.78 -25.71
CA ARG A 157 -0.71 -10.01 -25.65
C ARG A 157 -1.41 -9.12 -24.62
N LEU A 158 -0.67 -8.31 -23.86
CA LEU A 158 -1.22 -7.33 -22.96
C LEU A 158 -2.05 -6.31 -23.77
N GLU A 159 -3.35 -6.29 -23.52
CA GLU A 159 -4.23 -5.23 -24.02
C GLU A 159 -3.99 -3.99 -23.15
N LEU A 160 -3.22 -3.05 -23.69
CA LEU A 160 -2.97 -1.74 -23.06
C LEU A 160 -4.12 -0.80 -23.41
N ASN A 161 -4.71 -0.19 -22.39
CA ASN A 161 -5.75 0.81 -22.57
C ASN A 161 -5.10 2.17 -22.79
N ARG A 162 -4.68 2.46 -24.03
CA ARG A 162 -4.01 3.72 -24.40
C ARG A 162 -5.01 4.87 -24.31
N PRO A 163 -5.09 5.60 -23.18
CA PRO A 163 -6.13 6.59 -23.03
C PRO A 163 -5.79 7.78 -23.93
N GLU A 164 -6.79 8.31 -24.64
CA GLU A 164 -6.60 9.50 -25.44
C GLU A 164 -6.47 10.71 -24.50
N PRO A 165 -5.53 11.65 -24.78
CA PRO A 165 -5.46 12.91 -24.04
C PRO A 165 -6.83 13.59 -24.01
N VAL A 166 -7.27 14.02 -22.83
CA VAL A 166 -8.49 14.82 -22.70
C VAL A 166 -8.35 16.07 -23.56
N GLN A 167 -9.24 16.21 -24.55
CA GLN A 167 -9.31 17.38 -25.40
C GLN A 167 -10.40 18.30 -24.87
N LEU A 168 -10.01 19.53 -24.54
CA LEU A 168 -10.94 20.60 -24.21
C LEU A 168 -11.37 21.28 -25.50
N ASP A 169 -12.68 21.46 -25.70
CA ASP A 169 -13.14 22.36 -26.75
C ASP A 169 -12.91 23.83 -26.37
N GLU A 170 -13.04 24.74 -27.34
CA GLU A 170 -12.81 26.17 -27.12
C GLU A 170 -13.72 26.75 -26.03
N THR A 171 -14.94 26.23 -25.89
CA THR A 171 -15.89 26.69 -24.87
C THR A 171 -15.49 26.22 -23.48
N GLN A 172 -15.02 24.98 -23.35
CA GLN A 172 -14.54 24.41 -22.09
C GLN A 172 -13.22 25.05 -21.64
N ALA A 173 -12.31 25.30 -22.58
CA ALA A 173 -11.05 25.97 -22.28
C ALA A 173 -11.26 27.41 -21.80
N GLU A 174 -12.25 28.13 -22.36
CA GLU A 174 -12.64 29.46 -21.89
C GLU A 174 -13.40 29.42 -20.54
N ALA A 175 -14.23 28.39 -20.32
CA ALA A 175 -15.03 28.26 -19.09
C ALA A 175 -14.20 27.83 -17.87
N TYR A 176 -13.13 27.06 -18.08
CA TYR A 176 -12.31 26.45 -17.03
C TYR A 176 -10.82 26.71 -17.29
N PRO A 177 -10.35 27.96 -17.12
CA PRO A 177 -8.98 28.34 -17.47
C PRO A 177 -7.94 27.57 -16.65
N GLU A 178 -8.22 27.23 -15.38
CA GLU A 178 -7.36 26.40 -14.54
C GLU A 178 -7.19 24.97 -15.06
N ILE A 179 -8.29 24.34 -15.51
CA ILE A 179 -8.24 23.00 -16.11
C ILE A 179 -7.54 23.08 -17.48
N SER A 180 -7.81 24.14 -18.25
CA SER A 180 -7.13 24.40 -19.52
C SER A 180 -5.63 24.56 -19.36
N ASP A 181 -5.18 25.35 -18.39
CA ASP A 181 -3.77 25.52 -18.09
C ASP A 181 -3.14 24.20 -17.65
N PHE A 182 -3.81 23.42 -16.80
CA PHE A 182 -3.33 22.10 -16.38
C PHE A 182 -3.17 21.12 -17.56
N VAL A 183 -4.18 21.03 -18.43
CA VAL A 183 -4.21 20.11 -19.58
C VAL A 183 -3.27 20.57 -20.71
N SER A 184 -3.15 21.89 -20.92
CA SER A 184 -2.46 22.44 -22.08
C SER A 184 -1.02 22.88 -21.81
N ASN A 185 -0.61 23.04 -20.55
CA ASN A 185 0.75 23.47 -20.22
C ASN A 185 1.76 22.40 -20.65
N PRO A 186 2.63 22.68 -21.64
CA PRO A 186 3.60 21.70 -22.13
C PRO A 186 4.69 21.37 -21.10
N ALA A 187 4.84 22.21 -20.06
CA ALA A 187 5.72 21.96 -18.93
C ALA A 187 4.97 21.39 -17.70
N GLY A 188 3.65 21.17 -17.80
CA GLY A 188 2.83 20.61 -16.73
C GLY A 188 2.90 19.09 -16.68
N ASP A 189 2.74 18.53 -15.48
CA ASP A 189 2.84 17.09 -15.22
C ASP A 189 1.83 16.28 -16.03
N TYR A 190 0.59 16.78 -16.19
CA TYR A 190 -0.42 16.10 -16.99
C TYR A 190 -0.01 15.94 -18.45
N GLN A 191 0.45 17.02 -19.09
CA GLN A 191 0.83 16.95 -20.50
C GLN A 191 2.10 16.13 -20.69
N PHE A 192 3.05 16.21 -19.76
CA PHE A 192 4.21 15.32 -19.73
C PHE A 192 3.80 13.85 -19.68
N VAL A 193 2.83 13.49 -18.84
CA VAL A 193 2.30 12.13 -18.73
C VAL A 193 1.58 11.70 -20.01
N MET A 194 0.61 12.49 -20.48
CA MET A 194 -0.25 12.09 -21.60
C MET A 194 0.46 12.10 -22.95
N THR A 195 1.41 13.02 -23.17
CA THR A 195 2.20 13.08 -24.41
C THR A 195 3.49 12.27 -24.33
N GLY A 196 4.06 12.13 -23.14
CA GLY A 196 5.27 11.35 -22.91
C GLY A 196 5.01 9.85 -22.95
N MET A 197 3.89 9.36 -22.38
CA MET A 197 3.59 7.92 -22.31
C MET A 197 3.62 7.20 -23.68
N PRO A 198 3.04 7.76 -24.77
CA PRO A 198 3.19 7.20 -26.11
C PRO A 198 4.63 7.02 -26.59
N ASP A 199 5.48 8.03 -26.40
CA ASP A 199 6.85 8.02 -26.91
C ASP A 199 7.79 7.22 -26.00
N VAL A 200 7.53 7.26 -24.69
CA VAL A 200 8.41 6.72 -23.65
C VAL A 200 8.12 5.26 -23.35
N ALA A 201 6.86 4.84 -23.40
CA ALA A 201 6.45 3.51 -22.98
C ALA A 201 5.80 2.72 -24.12
N TYR A 202 4.75 3.27 -24.74
CA TYR A 202 4.00 2.51 -25.76
C TYR A 202 4.82 2.24 -27.01
N THR A 203 5.60 3.21 -27.49
CA THR A 203 6.44 3.02 -28.69
C THR A 203 7.57 2.01 -28.45
N PRO A 204 8.35 2.08 -27.36
CA PRO A 204 9.30 1.02 -27.01
C PRO A 204 8.62 -0.33 -26.80
N TRP A 205 7.49 -0.38 -26.10
CA TRP A 205 6.72 -1.63 -25.94
C TRP A 205 6.35 -2.25 -27.30
N ASP A 206 5.78 -1.46 -28.21
CA ASP A 206 5.37 -1.92 -29.53
C ASP A 206 6.55 -2.37 -30.39
N THR A 207 7.66 -1.63 -30.35
CA THR A 207 8.81 -1.87 -31.24
C THR A 207 9.75 -2.94 -30.71
N VAL A 208 10.06 -2.91 -29.41
CA VAL A 208 11.03 -3.77 -28.73
C VAL A 208 10.38 -5.09 -28.32
N ILE A 209 9.23 -5.03 -27.63
CA ILE A 209 8.57 -6.23 -27.09
C ILE A 209 7.69 -6.91 -28.13
N CYS A 210 6.85 -6.13 -28.81
CA CYS A 210 5.84 -6.68 -29.72
C CYS A 210 6.37 -7.00 -31.11
N ALA A 211 7.11 -6.09 -31.73
CA ALA A 211 7.62 -6.30 -33.09
C ALA A 211 8.87 -7.21 -33.12
N GLY A 212 9.47 -7.50 -31.96
CA GLY A 212 10.65 -8.36 -31.83
C GLY A 212 11.85 -7.86 -32.65
N THR A 213 11.96 -6.53 -32.82
CA THR A 213 12.97 -5.93 -33.71
C THR A 213 14.34 -5.77 -33.06
N THR A 214 14.43 -5.91 -31.73
CA THR A 214 15.67 -5.81 -30.97
C THR A 214 16.44 -7.13 -30.91
N PRO A 215 17.80 -7.09 -30.96
CA PRO A 215 18.62 -8.26 -30.76
C PRO A 215 18.42 -8.85 -29.36
N VAL A 216 18.26 -10.17 -29.29
CA VAL A 216 18.11 -10.95 -28.06
C VAL A 216 19.38 -10.84 -27.20
N GLY A 217 19.24 -10.64 -25.89
CA GLY A 217 20.36 -10.61 -24.93
C GLY A 217 20.49 -9.27 -24.22
N ASP A 218 21.73 -8.82 -23.99
CA ASP A 218 22.04 -7.67 -23.13
C ASP A 218 21.41 -6.35 -23.61
N THR A 219 21.25 -6.16 -24.94
CA THR A 219 20.62 -4.97 -25.50
C THR A 219 19.13 -4.89 -25.19
N LEU A 220 18.41 -6.03 -25.21
CA LEU A 220 17.01 -6.09 -24.82
C LEU A 220 16.85 -5.76 -23.33
N ASN A 221 17.70 -6.33 -22.48
CA ASN A 221 17.65 -6.06 -21.04
C ASN A 221 17.94 -4.59 -20.70
N ALA A 222 18.91 -3.96 -21.38
CA ALA A 222 19.21 -2.54 -21.19
C ALA A 222 18.05 -1.63 -21.61
N GLU A 223 17.41 -1.91 -22.75
CA GLU A 223 16.26 -1.14 -23.23
C GLU A 223 15.03 -1.33 -22.32
N LEU A 224 14.83 -2.55 -21.82
CA LEU A 224 13.78 -2.87 -20.86
C LEU A 224 13.96 -2.13 -19.54
N GLN A 225 15.19 -2.11 -19.03
CA GLN A 225 15.53 -1.37 -17.82
C GLN A 225 15.31 0.13 -18.00
N ALA A 226 15.80 0.71 -19.10
CA ALA A 226 15.59 2.12 -19.42
C ALA A 226 14.10 2.46 -19.56
N THR A 227 13.29 1.56 -20.13
CA THR A 227 11.83 1.74 -20.23
C THR A 227 11.18 1.70 -18.84
N ALA A 228 11.58 0.78 -17.97
CA ALA A 228 11.08 0.68 -16.60
C ALA A 228 11.40 1.93 -15.75
N GLU A 229 12.62 2.45 -15.86
CA GLU A 229 13.03 3.69 -15.18
C GLU A 229 12.19 4.89 -15.65
N ARG A 230 11.99 5.03 -16.97
CA ARG A 230 11.16 6.12 -17.51
C ARG A 230 9.69 5.99 -17.12
N LEU A 231 9.17 4.75 -17.06
CA LEU A 231 7.82 4.48 -16.54
C LEU A 231 7.68 4.91 -15.07
N GLY A 232 8.73 4.75 -14.26
CA GLY A 232 8.78 5.26 -12.89
C GLY A 232 8.55 6.78 -12.83
N VAL A 233 9.29 7.53 -13.64
CA VAL A 233 9.14 9.00 -13.72
C VAL A 233 7.72 9.41 -14.13
N ILE A 234 7.10 8.69 -15.08
CA ILE A 234 5.73 8.96 -15.51
C ILE A 234 4.72 8.64 -14.40
N LEU A 235 4.92 7.54 -13.67
CA LEU A 235 4.06 7.16 -12.54
C LEU A 235 4.11 8.20 -11.43
N ASP A 236 5.29 8.70 -11.10
CA ASP A 236 5.47 9.74 -10.08
C ASP A 236 4.78 11.03 -10.53
N ALA A 237 5.00 11.47 -11.78
CA ALA A 237 4.35 12.65 -12.34
C ALA A 237 2.83 12.51 -12.41
N ALA A 238 2.30 11.35 -12.81
CA ALA A 238 0.85 11.10 -12.87
C ALA A 238 0.21 11.10 -11.47
N THR A 239 0.91 10.55 -10.48
CA THR A 239 0.47 10.56 -9.08
C THR A 239 0.47 11.99 -8.53
N GLN A 240 1.54 12.74 -8.77
CA GLN A 240 1.65 14.13 -8.37
C GLN A 240 0.60 15.01 -9.04
N ALA A 241 0.36 14.82 -10.35
CA ALA A 241 -0.68 15.54 -11.09
C ALA A 241 -2.07 15.30 -10.49
N ARG A 242 -2.38 14.04 -10.16
CA ARG A 242 -3.63 13.64 -9.51
C ARG A 242 -3.77 14.28 -8.12
N GLU A 243 -2.70 14.27 -7.33
CA GLU A 243 -2.70 14.89 -6.00
C GLU A 243 -2.92 16.41 -6.09
N ASN A 244 -2.25 17.08 -7.02
CA ASN A 244 -2.39 18.53 -7.23
C ASN A 244 -3.81 18.93 -7.68
N GLU A 245 -4.48 18.09 -8.49
CA GLU A 245 -5.84 18.35 -8.97
C GLU A 245 -6.91 18.07 -7.89
N VAL A 246 -6.74 17.00 -7.09
CA VAL A 246 -7.65 16.69 -5.97
C VAL A 246 -7.53 17.72 -4.83
N LEU A 247 -6.39 18.42 -4.72
CA LEU A 247 -6.10 19.37 -3.64
C LEU A 247 -6.47 20.83 -3.96
N ALA A 248 -6.96 21.14 -5.16
CA ALA A 248 -7.47 22.47 -5.48
C ALA A 248 -9.01 22.45 -5.47
N PRO A 249 -9.69 22.65 -4.32
CA PRO A 249 -11.10 22.96 -4.37
C PRO A 249 -11.24 24.23 -5.21
N ALA A 250 -12.03 24.16 -6.29
CA ALA A 250 -12.46 25.32 -7.05
C ALA A 250 -12.88 26.40 -6.04
N THR A 251 -12.16 27.50 -6.03
CA THR A 251 -12.40 28.57 -5.06
C THR A 251 -13.72 29.21 -5.44
N ILE A 252 -14.83 28.75 -4.85
CA ILE A 252 -16.15 29.32 -5.09
C ILE A 252 -16.15 30.73 -4.49
N ASP A 253 -16.07 31.74 -5.35
CA ASP A 253 -16.04 33.19 -5.02
C ASP A 253 -17.35 33.73 -4.38
N ASN A 254 -18.22 32.85 -3.89
CA ASN A 254 -19.37 33.21 -3.07
C ASN A 254 -19.35 32.37 -1.80
N PRO A 255 -18.98 32.92 -0.62
CA PRO A 255 -19.14 32.18 0.62
C PRO A 255 -20.63 31.90 0.82
N PRO A 256 -21.08 30.63 0.87
CA PRO A 256 -22.40 30.34 1.39
C PRO A 256 -22.47 30.91 2.81
N THR A 257 -23.62 31.48 3.14
CA THR A 257 -23.96 31.86 4.51
C THR A 257 -23.57 30.70 5.43
N PRO A 258 -22.81 30.93 6.53
CA PRO A 258 -22.22 29.86 7.33
C PRO A 258 -23.32 28.92 7.81
N THR A 259 -23.47 27.81 7.10
CA THR A 259 -24.24 26.66 7.54
C THR A 259 -23.25 25.82 8.30
N ALA A 260 -23.57 25.50 9.56
CA ALA A 260 -22.68 24.79 10.45
C ALA A 260 -22.07 23.58 9.75
N THR A 261 -20.73 23.60 9.60
CA THR A 261 -19.96 22.45 9.12
C THR A 261 -20.37 21.24 9.97
N PRO A 262 -20.90 20.17 9.38
CA PRO A 262 -21.21 18.97 10.13
C PRO A 262 -19.92 18.50 10.80
N THR A 263 -19.97 18.31 12.12
CA THR A 263 -18.85 17.74 12.86
C THR A 263 -18.55 16.38 12.25
N PRO A 264 -17.31 16.10 11.81
CA PRO A 264 -16.96 14.82 11.21
C PRO A 264 -17.35 13.68 12.16
N ASP A 265 -17.95 12.62 11.60
CA ASP A 265 -18.39 11.47 12.38
C ASP A 265 -17.15 10.74 12.91
N VAL A 266 -17.08 10.58 14.23
CA VAL A 266 -16.00 9.86 14.93
C VAL A 266 -15.88 8.41 14.43
N SER A 267 -16.93 7.86 13.82
CA SER A 267 -16.89 6.55 13.15
C SER A 267 -15.92 6.50 11.97
N ASP A 268 -15.86 7.55 11.14
CA ASP A 268 -15.04 7.55 9.91
C ASP A 268 -13.54 7.67 10.23
N GLN A 269 -13.19 8.45 11.26
CA GLN A 269 -11.82 8.56 11.76
C GLN A 269 -11.27 7.21 12.24
N ARG A 270 -12.11 6.45 12.96
CA ARG A 270 -11.70 5.15 13.52
C ARG A 270 -11.50 4.10 12.43
N ASP A 271 -12.35 4.10 11.42
CA ASP A 271 -12.20 3.22 10.25
C ASP A 271 -10.93 3.52 9.45
N LEU A 272 -10.50 4.79 9.36
CA LEU A 272 -9.23 5.19 8.74
C LEU A 272 -8.01 4.73 9.56
N ILE A 273 -8.05 4.90 10.88
CA ILE A 273 -6.99 4.43 11.78
C ILE A 273 -6.87 2.90 11.72
N ASP A 274 -7.99 2.18 11.71
CA ASP A 274 -8.01 0.72 11.62
C ASP A 274 -7.45 0.22 10.27
N GLN A 275 -7.74 0.91 9.16
CA GLN A 275 -7.15 0.62 7.86
C GLN A 275 -5.63 0.85 7.83
N LEU A 276 -5.17 1.95 8.43
CA LEU A 276 -3.75 2.28 8.53
C LEU A 276 -3.01 1.28 9.42
N ALA A 277 -3.61 0.86 10.53
CA ALA A 277 -3.08 -0.19 11.39
C ALA A 277 -2.96 -1.53 10.65
N ALA A 278 -4.00 -1.93 9.92
CA ALA A 278 -3.97 -3.14 9.10
C ALA A 278 -2.88 -3.07 8.01
N ASN A 279 -2.63 -1.89 7.44
CA ASN A 279 -1.54 -1.68 6.49
C ASN A 279 -0.17 -1.91 7.12
N ILE A 280 0.07 -1.29 8.28
CA ILE A 280 1.30 -1.43 9.05
C ILE A 280 1.55 -2.90 9.41
N ASP A 281 0.51 -3.65 9.78
CA ASP A 281 0.60 -5.06 10.13
C ASP A 281 1.04 -5.96 8.97
N VAL A 282 0.51 -5.70 7.77
CA VAL A 282 0.94 -6.41 6.55
C VAL A 282 2.42 -6.15 6.29
N ARG A 283 2.88 -4.90 6.46
CA ARG A 283 4.30 -4.52 6.29
C ARG A 283 5.22 -5.17 7.32
N ILE A 284 4.83 -5.17 8.60
CA ILE A 284 5.58 -5.85 9.66
C ILE A 284 5.73 -7.33 9.33
N THR A 285 4.64 -7.98 8.93
CA THR A 285 4.64 -9.42 8.59
C THR A 285 5.56 -9.70 7.40
N ALA A 286 5.49 -8.89 6.34
CA ALA A 286 6.33 -9.03 5.15
C ALA A 286 7.82 -8.82 5.47
N ALA A 287 8.16 -7.82 6.29
CA ALA A 287 9.53 -7.55 6.72
C ALA A 287 10.09 -8.67 7.61
N GLN A 288 9.27 -9.23 8.52
CA GLN A 288 9.65 -10.37 9.35
C GLN A 288 9.89 -11.64 8.52
N GLU A 289 9.05 -11.89 7.53
CA GLU A 289 9.22 -13.03 6.62
C GLU A 289 10.53 -12.91 5.82
N LEU A 290 10.82 -11.74 5.26
CA LEU A 290 12.08 -11.48 4.58
C LEU A 290 13.28 -11.64 5.52
N GLN A 291 13.20 -11.13 6.75
CA GLN A 291 14.25 -11.29 7.75
C GLN A 291 14.52 -12.77 8.07
N MET A 292 13.48 -13.58 8.31
CA MET A 292 13.63 -15.01 8.57
C MET A 292 14.25 -15.75 7.38
N GLN A 293 13.86 -15.40 6.16
CA GLN A 293 14.41 -16.00 4.95
C GLN A 293 15.89 -15.65 4.78
N LEU A 294 16.26 -14.39 5.03
CA LEU A 294 17.63 -13.90 5.02
C LEU A 294 18.51 -14.66 6.02
N GLN A 295 18.02 -14.82 7.26
CA GLN A 295 18.72 -15.55 8.32
C GLN A 295 18.85 -17.06 8.02
N ALA A 296 17.94 -17.62 7.23
CA ALA A 296 18.00 -19.02 6.81
C ALA A 296 19.00 -19.29 5.67
N LEU A 297 19.58 -18.25 5.06
CA LEU A 297 20.59 -18.41 4.01
C LEU A 297 21.92 -18.87 4.62
N ASP A 298 22.41 -20.03 4.18
CA ASP A 298 23.76 -20.49 4.46
C ASP A 298 24.74 -19.71 3.57
N PRO A 299 25.65 -18.88 4.13
CA PRO A 299 26.61 -18.11 3.34
C PRO A 299 27.54 -19.00 2.48
N ALA A 300 27.70 -20.28 2.86
CA ALA A 300 28.53 -21.22 2.13
C ALA A 300 27.82 -21.85 0.91
N GLN A 301 26.48 -21.85 0.90
CA GLN A 301 25.71 -22.27 -0.26
C GLN A 301 25.50 -21.05 -1.14
N GLN A 302 26.41 -20.85 -2.11
CA GLN A 302 26.29 -19.81 -3.15
C GLN A 302 24.82 -19.65 -3.54
N VAL A 303 24.24 -18.53 -3.11
CA VAL A 303 22.82 -18.23 -3.16
C VAL A 303 22.44 -18.00 -4.62
N SER A 304 22.28 -19.08 -5.38
CA SER A 304 21.89 -19.02 -6.79
C SER A 304 20.37 -19.00 -6.87
N LEU A 305 19.82 -17.94 -7.47
CA LEU A 305 18.48 -17.79 -8.09
C LEU A 305 17.22 -18.07 -7.24
N ALA A 306 17.27 -18.87 -6.19
CA ALA A 306 16.10 -19.30 -5.42
C ALA A 306 15.51 -18.17 -4.58
N VAL A 307 16.33 -17.22 -4.14
CA VAL A 307 15.91 -16.13 -3.23
C VAL A 307 15.30 -14.95 -3.99
N CYS A 308 15.59 -14.81 -5.28
CA CYS A 308 14.96 -13.81 -6.15
C CYS A 308 13.59 -14.22 -6.69
N ARG A 309 13.09 -15.36 -6.21
CA ARG A 309 11.77 -15.88 -6.53
C ARG A 309 10.73 -15.54 -5.47
N ILE A 310 11.13 -14.78 -4.46
CA ILE A 310 10.28 -14.45 -3.32
C ILE A 310 9.51 -13.19 -3.70
N GLU A 311 8.21 -13.36 -3.91
CA GLU A 311 7.29 -12.24 -4.14
C GLU A 311 7.05 -11.56 -2.80
N PHE A 312 7.59 -10.36 -2.63
CA PHE A 312 7.29 -9.53 -1.47
C PHE A 312 5.89 -8.96 -1.62
N PRO A 313 4.96 -9.29 -0.70
CA PRO A 313 3.61 -8.73 -0.78
C PRO A 313 3.71 -7.21 -0.58
N GLN A 314 3.47 -6.47 -1.66
CA GLN A 314 3.28 -5.04 -1.58
C GLN A 314 1.99 -4.81 -0.77
N PRO A 315 2.06 -4.10 0.37
CA PRO A 315 0.87 -3.79 1.14
C PRO A 315 -0.08 -2.96 0.27
N PRO A 316 -1.41 -3.13 0.42
CA PRO A 316 -2.36 -2.32 -0.34
C PRO A 316 -2.14 -0.83 -0.06
N PRO A 317 -2.41 0.10 -0.98
CA PRO A 317 -2.39 1.52 -0.65
C PRO A 317 -3.45 1.84 0.41
N VAL A 318 -3.18 2.84 1.27
CA VAL A 318 -4.20 3.41 2.15
C VAL A 318 -5.14 4.23 1.29
N ASN A 319 -6.41 3.84 1.20
CA ASN A 319 -7.38 4.53 0.36
C ASN A 319 -8.05 5.66 1.14
N PHE A 320 -7.51 6.87 1.00
CA PHE A 320 -8.20 8.08 1.43
C PHE A 320 -9.34 8.40 0.46
N ARG A 321 -10.52 8.69 1.00
CA ARG A 321 -11.67 9.22 0.25
C ARG A 321 -11.50 10.73 0.06
N GLY A 322 -12.14 11.26 -0.98
CA GLY A 322 -12.22 12.71 -1.18
C GLY A 322 -12.87 13.37 0.05
N GLY A 323 -12.15 14.30 0.68
CA GLY A 323 -12.55 14.96 1.92
C GLY A 323 -11.84 14.48 3.19
N ASP A 324 -11.17 13.32 3.18
CA ASP A 324 -10.47 12.81 4.38
C ASP A 324 -9.29 13.72 4.79
N SER A 325 -8.66 14.40 3.83
CA SER A 325 -7.60 15.38 4.07
C SER A 325 -8.10 16.62 4.82
N GLU A 326 -9.35 17.03 4.58
CA GLU A 326 -9.98 18.15 5.27
C GLU A 326 -10.59 17.73 6.61
N ALA A 327 -11.19 16.54 6.66
CA ALA A 327 -11.82 16.00 7.86
C ALA A 327 -10.80 15.57 8.93
N HIS A 328 -9.65 15.03 8.50
CA HIS A 328 -8.62 14.45 9.35
C HIS A 328 -7.19 14.83 8.88
N PRO A 329 -6.85 16.13 8.88
CA PRO A 329 -5.57 16.62 8.36
C PRO A 329 -4.36 16.00 9.08
N GLU A 330 -4.49 15.65 10.36
CA GLU A 330 -3.46 14.98 11.15
C GLU A 330 -3.19 13.53 10.70
N ILE A 331 -4.24 12.76 10.38
CA ILE A 331 -4.11 11.39 9.88
C ILE A 331 -3.54 11.41 8.47
N TYR A 332 -4.03 12.33 7.64
CA TYR A 332 -3.55 12.52 6.28
C TYR A 332 -2.07 12.94 6.26
N ALA A 333 -1.70 13.94 7.07
CA ALA A 333 -0.30 14.36 7.21
C ALA A 333 0.59 13.23 7.73
N PHE A 334 0.11 12.44 8.69
CA PHE A 334 0.86 11.28 9.19
C PHE A 334 1.08 10.21 8.12
N ALA A 335 0.12 9.98 7.22
CA ALA A 335 0.22 8.92 6.21
C ALA A 335 0.96 9.36 4.93
N ILE A 336 0.83 10.63 4.53
CA ILE A 336 1.24 11.08 3.19
C ILE A 336 2.37 12.10 3.23
N SER A 337 2.57 12.85 4.34
CA SER A 337 3.68 13.81 4.39
C SER A 337 5.02 13.11 4.20
N SER A 338 5.86 13.64 3.31
CA SER A 338 7.22 13.15 3.07
C SER A 338 8.09 13.20 4.33
N GLU A 339 7.75 14.08 5.27
CA GLU A 339 8.41 14.20 6.57
C GLU A 339 7.77 13.30 7.64
N SER A 340 6.71 12.57 7.31
CA SER A 340 6.06 11.70 8.28
C SER A 340 6.97 10.52 8.64
N PRO A 341 6.91 10.07 9.91
CA PRO A 341 7.56 8.83 10.31
C PRO A 341 7.13 7.63 9.47
N PHE A 342 5.87 7.59 9.01
CA PHE A 342 5.36 6.51 8.16
C PHE A 342 6.05 6.48 6.78
N GLN A 343 6.16 7.63 6.10
CA GLN A 343 6.88 7.71 4.81
C GLN A 343 8.38 7.42 4.96
N THR A 344 9.00 7.86 6.05
CA THR A 344 10.42 7.56 6.31
C THR A 344 10.64 6.05 6.40
N VAL A 345 9.79 5.34 7.16
CA VAL A 345 9.88 3.90 7.33
C VAL A 345 9.51 3.15 6.04
N GLN A 346 8.61 3.70 5.23
CA GLN A 346 8.29 3.18 3.90
C GLN A 346 9.48 3.30 2.94
N GLN A 347 10.20 4.42 2.98
CA GLN A 347 11.40 4.64 2.17
C GLN A 347 12.56 3.73 2.59
N ASP A 348 12.74 3.52 3.90
CA ASP A 348 13.74 2.58 4.42
C ASP A 348 13.43 1.14 3.99
N TYR A 349 12.14 0.75 4.03
CA TYR A 349 11.71 -0.55 3.54
C TYR A 349 11.95 -0.71 2.04
N GLN A 350 11.61 0.31 1.24
CA GLN A 350 11.82 0.30 -0.20
C GLN A 350 13.32 0.22 -0.54
N THR A 351 14.17 0.92 0.21
CA THR A 351 15.63 0.85 0.06
C THR A 351 16.16 -0.58 0.24
N VAL A 352 15.61 -1.35 1.17
CA VAL A 352 15.98 -2.77 1.34
C VAL A 352 15.53 -3.60 0.13
N LEU A 353 14.31 -3.36 -0.38
CA LEU A 353 13.81 -4.04 -1.56
C LEU A 353 14.63 -3.70 -2.82
N ASP A 354 14.99 -2.44 -3.00
CA ASP A 354 15.79 -1.99 -4.14
C ASP A 354 17.21 -2.58 -4.08
N TYR A 355 17.84 -2.58 -2.90
CA TYR A 355 19.12 -3.28 -2.70
C TYR A 355 19.00 -4.77 -3.06
N TRP A 356 17.88 -5.41 -2.70
CA TRP A 356 17.61 -6.80 -3.04
C TRP A 356 17.55 -7.01 -4.56
N ASP A 357 16.73 -6.23 -5.25
CA ASP A 357 16.51 -6.35 -6.68
C ASP A 357 17.76 -5.99 -7.49
N GLU A 358 18.51 -4.96 -7.08
CA GLU A 358 19.68 -4.47 -7.81
C GLU A 358 20.97 -5.23 -7.50
N VAL A 359 21.15 -5.73 -6.27
CA VAL A 359 22.42 -6.32 -5.84
C VAL A 359 22.32 -7.83 -5.73
N VAL A 360 21.24 -8.35 -5.15
CA VAL A 360 21.10 -9.78 -4.89
C VAL A 360 20.63 -10.52 -6.15
N CYS A 361 19.64 -9.96 -6.86
CA CYS A 361 19.01 -10.64 -7.98
C CYS A 361 19.78 -10.77 -9.29
N PRO A 362 20.78 -9.93 -9.58
CA PRO A 362 21.70 -10.20 -10.67
C PRO A 362 22.67 -11.37 -10.40
N GLY A 363 22.54 -12.07 -9.26
CA GLY A 363 23.35 -13.23 -8.93
C GLY A 363 24.72 -12.89 -8.34
N ARG A 364 24.86 -11.69 -7.75
CA ARG A 364 26.05 -11.37 -6.97
C ARG A 364 26.05 -12.25 -5.72
N PRO A 365 27.15 -12.93 -5.40
CA PRO A 365 27.25 -13.66 -4.15
C PRO A 365 27.15 -12.67 -2.99
N LEU A 366 26.12 -12.85 -2.16
CA LEU A 366 25.95 -12.15 -0.90
C LEU A 366 27.07 -12.54 0.06
N THR A 367 27.71 -11.55 0.68
CA THR A 367 28.61 -11.79 1.81
C THR A 367 27.81 -11.91 3.11
N THR A 368 28.40 -12.50 4.15
CA THR A 368 27.80 -12.50 5.50
C THR A 368 27.55 -11.06 5.99
N GLU A 369 28.44 -10.13 5.66
CA GLU A 369 28.29 -8.70 5.99
C GLU A 369 27.08 -8.08 5.30
N ASP A 370 26.82 -8.41 4.02
CA ASP A 370 25.63 -7.94 3.30
C ASP A 370 24.34 -8.49 3.94
N ILE A 371 24.33 -9.77 4.32
CA ILE A 371 23.19 -10.41 5.00
C ILE A 371 22.92 -9.74 6.34
N ASP A 372 23.96 -9.59 7.17
CA ASP A 372 23.84 -8.99 8.51
C ASP A 372 23.37 -7.53 8.43
N ALA A 373 23.88 -6.75 7.47
CA ALA A 373 23.45 -5.36 7.26
C ALA A 373 21.98 -5.26 6.87
N ASN A 374 21.50 -6.11 5.96
CA ASN A 374 20.10 -6.14 5.54
C ASN A 374 19.17 -6.61 6.67
N VAL A 375 19.57 -7.64 7.42
CA VAL A 375 18.83 -8.10 8.61
C VAL A 375 18.73 -6.99 9.66
N GLN A 376 19.79 -6.22 9.89
CA GLN A 376 19.79 -5.10 10.82
C GLN A 376 18.90 -3.94 10.34
N GLN A 377 18.91 -3.64 9.04
CA GLN A 377 18.05 -2.62 8.44
C GLN A 377 16.57 -3.02 8.54
N LEU A 378 16.22 -4.27 8.23
CA LEU A 378 14.86 -4.80 8.41
C LEU A 378 14.42 -4.78 9.87
N THR A 379 15.32 -5.10 10.81
CA THR A 379 15.02 -4.99 12.25
C THR A 379 14.64 -3.56 12.62
N THR A 380 15.36 -2.58 12.06
CA THR A 380 15.09 -1.15 12.28
C THR A 380 13.71 -0.77 11.73
N VAL A 381 13.39 -1.19 10.51
CA VAL A 381 12.07 -0.98 9.88
C VAL A 381 10.95 -1.63 10.70
N ILE A 382 11.11 -2.89 11.12
CA ILE A 382 10.11 -3.61 11.92
C ILE A 382 9.85 -2.90 13.25
N ASN A 383 10.91 -2.47 13.95
CA ASN A 383 10.78 -1.74 15.20
C ASN A 383 10.08 -0.39 15.01
N ALA A 384 10.42 0.34 13.95
CA ALA A 384 9.79 1.62 13.64
C ALA A 384 8.30 1.46 13.26
N LEU A 385 7.95 0.48 12.43
CA LEU A 385 6.55 0.14 12.13
C LEU A 385 5.78 -0.27 13.40
N THR A 386 6.42 -1.03 14.29
CA THR A 386 5.82 -1.45 15.55
C THR A 386 5.60 -0.28 16.50
N ASP A 387 6.53 0.67 16.57
CA ASP A 387 6.38 1.93 17.32
C ASP A 387 5.23 2.78 16.75
N LEU A 388 5.17 2.92 15.42
CA LEU A 388 4.09 3.63 14.74
C LEU A 388 2.73 3.02 15.08
N ARG A 389 2.63 1.68 15.01
CA ARG A 389 1.41 0.94 15.35
C ARG A 389 1.00 1.13 16.81
N ASN A 390 1.92 0.94 17.75
CA ASN A 390 1.58 0.78 19.16
C ASN A 390 1.54 2.10 19.92
N ASN A 391 2.29 3.11 19.47
CA ASN A 391 2.46 4.36 20.20
C ASN A 391 1.89 5.56 19.43
N ARG A 392 2.17 5.68 18.13
CA ARG A 392 1.77 6.88 17.35
C ARG A 392 0.34 6.84 16.82
N LEU A 393 -0.12 5.69 16.32
CA LEU A 393 -1.50 5.55 15.80
C LEU A 393 -2.56 5.81 16.88
N PRO A 394 -2.43 5.28 18.11
CA PRO A 394 -3.40 5.54 19.17
C PRO A 394 -3.48 7.03 19.57
N GLU A 395 -2.37 7.77 19.50
CA GLU A 395 -2.35 9.22 19.74
C GLU A 395 -3.25 9.99 18.75
N LEU A 396 -3.44 9.46 17.53
CA LEU A 396 -4.35 10.04 16.53
C LEU A 396 -5.83 9.75 16.82
N GLY A 397 -6.13 8.68 17.57
CA GLY A 397 -7.50 8.21 17.82
C GLY A 397 -8.15 8.76 19.10
N ASP A 398 -7.36 9.08 20.13
CA ASP A 398 -7.87 9.49 21.45
C ASP A 398 -8.29 10.98 21.53
N GLY A 399 -8.52 11.62 20.39
CA GLY A 399 -9.00 12.99 20.29
C GLY A 399 -7.89 14.00 20.53
N TYR A 400 -7.23 14.40 19.45
CA TYR A 400 -6.42 15.61 19.43
C TYR A 400 -7.30 16.81 19.84
N VAL A 401 -7.09 17.34 21.05
CA VAL A 401 -7.63 18.64 21.42
C VAL A 401 -6.66 19.68 20.84
N PRO A 402 -7.05 20.45 19.81
CA PRO A 402 -6.14 21.43 19.23
C PRO A 402 -5.66 22.38 20.34
N PRO A 403 -4.37 22.76 20.35
CA PRO A 403 -3.89 23.76 21.29
C PRO A 403 -4.78 25.00 21.16
N PRO A 404 -5.21 25.62 22.27
CA PRO A 404 -6.08 26.78 22.21
C PRO A 404 -5.37 27.82 21.34
N THR A 405 -6.01 28.17 20.21
CA THR A 405 -5.55 29.25 19.34
C THR A 405 -5.34 30.47 20.22
N THR A 406 -4.07 30.83 20.44
CA THR A 406 -3.70 32.06 21.11
C THR A 406 -4.37 33.18 20.32
N PRO A 407 -5.14 34.09 20.95
CA PRO A 407 -5.75 35.21 20.25
C PRO A 407 -4.65 35.94 19.48
N GLN A 408 -4.75 35.91 18.17
CA GLN A 408 -3.90 36.69 17.29
C GLN A 408 -4.24 38.14 17.58
N ASP A 409 -3.34 38.84 18.27
CA ASP A 409 -3.46 40.27 18.55
C ASP A 409 -3.70 41.00 17.22
N ASN A 410 -4.94 41.41 17.00
CA ASN A 410 -5.30 42.30 15.92
C ASN A 410 -4.45 43.57 16.06
N PRO A 411 -3.58 43.91 15.08
CA PRO A 411 -2.87 45.17 15.12
C PRO A 411 -3.92 46.28 15.10
N ALA A 412 -3.81 47.17 16.10
CA ALA A 412 -4.73 48.26 16.37
C ALA A 412 -5.12 49.01 15.10
N ALA A 413 -6.44 49.19 14.94
CA ALA A 413 -7.02 50.06 13.92
C ALA A 413 -6.30 51.42 13.93
N THR A 414 -5.81 51.82 12.76
CA THR A 414 -5.28 53.16 12.52
C THR A 414 -6.42 54.18 12.67
N PRO A 415 -6.29 55.22 13.50
CA PRO A 415 -7.36 56.21 13.64
C PRO A 415 -7.48 57.05 12.36
N GLU A 416 -8.71 57.21 11.89
CA GLU A 416 -9.11 58.12 10.81
C GLU A 416 -8.64 59.56 11.07
N PRO A 417 -8.20 60.30 10.04
CA PRO A 417 -7.86 61.71 10.19
C PRO A 417 -9.12 62.56 10.33
N GLU A 418 -9.26 63.24 11.47
CA GLU A 418 -10.26 64.28 11.69
C GLU A 418 -10.19 65.35 10.60
N SER A 419 -11.30 65.48 9.89
CA SER A 419 -11.53 66.54 8.90
C SER A 419 -11.75 67.86 9.63
N ALA A 420 -10.77 68.77 9.53
CA ALA A 420 -10.94 70.16 9.93
C ALA A 420 -11.97 70.86 9.03
N THR A 421 -13.05 71.37 9.61
CA THR A 421 -13.90 72.38 8.97
C THR A 421 -14.25 73.50 9.96
N GLN A 422 -13.80 74.70 9.57
CA GLN A 422 -14.15 76.09 9.93
C GLN A 422 -14.92 76.41 11.22
#